data_AF-W0GV85-F1
#
_entry.id   AF-W0GV85-F1
#
_cell.length_a   1.000
_cell.length_b   1.000
_cell.length_c   1.000
_cell.angle_alpha   90.00
_cell.angle_beta   90.00
_cell.angle_gamma   90.00
#
_symmetry.space_group_name_H-M   'P 1'
#
loop_
_entity.id
_entity.type
_entity.pdbx_description
1 polymer ?
#
loop_
_entity_poly.entity_id
_entity_poly.type
_entity_poly.pdbx_seq_one_letter_code
_entity_poly.pdbx_strand_id
1 'polypeptide(L)'
;MSKAGYVYVIQAVYTGMCKIGRTKDFDRRLKELGVGVSANLIKAQFFNDCHAVEKRMHKEYADSRLLGTEYFRLSCPPWLG
;
A
#
# COMPACT_ATOMS: atom_id res chain seq x y z
N MET A 1 4.84 8.37 20.25
CA MET A 1 3.76 8.27 19.24
C MET A 1 3.55 6.81 18.86
N SER A 2 2.31 6.30 18.88
CA SER A 2 2.04 4.88 18.57
C SER A 2 2.45 4.55 17.13
N LYS A 3 3.18 3.44 16.93
CA LYS A 3 3.60 2.93 15.62
C LYS A 3 2.61 1.94 15.02
N ALA A 4 1.53 1.64 15.74
CA ALA A 4 0.52 0.70 15.29
C ALA A 4 -0.37 1.32 14.21
N GLY A 5 -0.79 0.50 13.26
CA GLY A 5 -1.67 0.91 12.15
C GLY A 5 -1.78 -0.16 11.07
N TYR A 6 -2.52 0.14 10.03
CA TYR A 6 -2.67 -0.70 8.86
C TYR A 6 -1.56 -0.43 7.84
N VAL A 7 -1.04 -1.50 7.25
CA VAL A 7 -0.31 -1.46 5.97
C VAL A 7 -1.24 -2.05 4.92
N TYR A 8 -1.33 -1.39 3.76
CA TYR A 8 -2.22 -1.76 2.68
C TYR A 8 -1.51 -1.73 1.32
N VAL A 9 -2.07 -2.50 0.41
CA VAL A 9 -1.76 -2.50 -1.02
C VAL A 9 -3.05 -2.23 -1.78
N ILE A 10 -3.06 -1.18 -2.58
CA ILE A 10 -4.13 -0.89 -3.53
C ILE A 10 -3.60 -0.99 -4.95
N GLN A 11 -4.48 -1.23 -5.92
CA GLN A 11 -4.17 -1.21 -7.34
C GLN A 11 -5.04 -0.16 -8.03
N ALA A 12 -4.43 0.78 -8.74
CA ALA A 12 -5.15 1.75 -9.55
C ALA A 12 -5.83 1.03 -10.73
N VAL A 13 -7.13 1.26 -10.94
CA VAL A 13 -7.93 0.59 -11.98
C VAL A 13 -7.41 0.93 -13.39
N TYR A 14 -7.09 2.20 -13.63
CA TYR A 14 -6.73 2.68 -14.96
C TYR A 14 -5.33 2.29 -15.42
N THR A 15 -4.38 2.21 -14.49
CA THR A 15 -2.96 1.95 -14.82
C THR A 15 -2.50 0.56 -14.42
N GLY A 16 -3.28 -0.17 -13.62
CA GLY A 16 -2.88 -1.44 -13.00
C GLY A 16 -1.76 -1.31 -11.98
N MET A 17 -1.28 -0.10 -11.69
CA MET A 17 -0.15 0.15 -10.80
C MET A 17 -0.55 -0.06 -9.34
N CYS A 18 0.35 -0.65 -8.57
CA CYS A 18 0.14 -0.86 -7.15
C CYS A 18 0.70 0.29 -6.31
N LYS A 19 0.05 0.59 -5.20
CA LYS A 19 0.55 1.50 -4.16
C LYS A 19 0.57 0.75 -2.84
N ILE A 20 1.73 0.79 -2.18
CA ILE A 20 1.92 0.29 -0.82
C ILE A 20 1.90 1.49 0.10
N GLY A 21 1.02 1.50 1.08
CA GLY A 21 0.89 2.60 2.03
C GLY A 21 0.55 2.12 3.44
N ARG A 22 0.54 3.07 4.36
CA ARG A 22 0.18 2.84 5.76
C ARG A 22 -0.81 3.89 6.23
N THR A 23 -1.62 3.56 7.23
CA THR A 23 -2.56 4.50 7.86
C THR A 23 -2.95 4.04 9.26
N LYS A 24 -3.33 4.99 10.12
CA LYS A 24 -3.98 4.70 11.41
C LYS A 24 -5.50 4.71 11.30
N ASP A 25 -6.02 5.47 10.35
CA ASP A 25 -7.43 5.59 10.04
C ASP A 25 -7.67 4.94 8.68
N PHE A 26 -8.08 3.68 8.71
CA PHE A 26 -8.19 2.86 7.51
C PHE A 26 -9.34 3.33 6.62
N ASP A 27 -10.51 3.55 7.22
CA ASP A 27 -11.74 3.92 6.51
C ASP A 27 -11.60 5.27 5.79
N ARG A 28 -11.08 6.28 6.50
CA ARG A 28 -10.82 7.59 5.91
C ARG A 28 -9.83 7.49 4.75
N ARG A 29 -8.76 6.71 4.93
CA ARG A 29 -7.71 6.59 3.92
C ARG A 29 -8.19 5.85 2.66
N LEU A 30 -9.00 4.82 2.79
CA LEU A 30 -9.57 4.12 1.64
C LEU A 30 -10.47 5.05 0.80
N LYS A 31 -11.27 5.90 1.46
CA LYS A 31 -12.10 6.92 0.79
C LYS A 31 -11.25 7.96 0.06
N GLU A 32 -10.22 8.50 0.70
CA GLU A 32 -9.27 9.44 0.09
C GLU A 32 -8.57 8.85 -1.15
N LEU A 33 -8.32 7.54 -1.14
CA LEU A 33 -7.68 6.83 -2.25
C LEU A 33 -8.67 6.39 -3.35
N GLY A 34 -9.97 6.65 -3.19
CA GLY A 34 -10.99 6.25 -4.15
C GLY A 34 -11.15 4.74 -4.30
N VAL A 35 -10.92 3.98 -3.22
CA VAL A 35 -11.07 2.53 -3.24
C VAL A 35 -12.53 2.14 -3.51
N GLY A 36 -12.75 1.27 -4.50
CA GLY A 36 -14.07 0.90 -5.02
C GLY A 36 -14.53 1.76 -6.20
N VAL A 37 -13.78 2.81 -6.56
CA VAL A 37 -14.08 3.69 -7.71
C VAL A 37 -12.91 3.75 -8.69
N SER A 38 -11.75 4.25 -8.24
CA SER A 38 -10.54 4.45 -9.06
C SER A 38 -9.38 3.54 -8.65
N ALA A 39 -9.52 2.83 -7.52
CA ALA A 39 -8.56 1.84 -7.05
C ALA A 39 -9.28 0.63 -6.43
N ASN A 40 -8.63 -0.53 -6.48
CA ASN A 40 -9.05 -1.74 -5.81
C ASN A 40 -8.16 -2.00 -4.60
N LEU A 41 -8.74 -2.35 -3.45
CA LEU A 41 -7.98 -2.84 -2.32
C LEU A 41 -7.53 -4.27 -2.61
N ILE A 42 -6.22 -4.49 -2.65
CA ILE A 42 -5.64 -5.81 -2.90
C ILE A 42 -5.45 -6.54 -1.57
N LYS A 43 -4.85 -5.87 -0.58
CA LYS A 43 -4.62 -6.45 0.74
C LYS A 43 -4.45 -5.35 1.79
N ALA A 44 -4.87 -5.60 3.01
CA ALA A 44 -4.58 -4.76 4.16
C ALA A 44 -4.44 -5.59 5.43
N GLN A 45 -3.55 -5.17 6.33
CA GLN A 45 -3.33 -5.85 7.60
C GLN A 45 -2.87 -4.86 8.67
N PHE A 46 -3.35 -5.06 9.90
CA PHE A 46 -2.93 -4.28 11.06
C PHE A 46 -1.61 -4.81 11.62
N PHE A 47 -0.71 -3.90 11.98
CA PHE A 47 0.58 -4.21 12.58
C PHE A 47 0.83 -3.30 13.78
N ASN A 48 1.52 -3.82 14.79
CA ASN A 48 1.97 -3.04 15.95
C ASN A 48 3.07 -2.03 15.58
N ASP A 49 3.85 -2.30 14.52
CA ASP A 49 4.80 -1.37 13.90
C ASP A 49 4.59 -1.32 12.38
N CYS A 50 3.57 -0.57 11.94
CA CYS A 50 3.24 -0.44 10.52
C CYS A 50 4.32 0.32 9.73
N HIS A 51 5.13 1.12 10.41
CA HIS A 51 6.24 1.86 9.80
C HIS A 51 7.37 0.91 9.38
N ALA A 52 7.76 -0.02 10.27
CA ALA A 52 8.79 -1.02 9.95
C ALA A 52 8.35 -1.91 8.78
N VAL A 53 7.08 -2.34 8.78
CA VAL A 53 6.53 -3.21 7.73
C VAL A 53 6.46 -2.49 6.39
N GLU A 54 5.91 -1.28 6.33
CA GLU A 54 5.83 -0.53 5.08
C GLU A 54 7.22 -0.19 4.52
N LYS A 55 8.17 0.19 5.39
CA LYS A 55 9.57 0.40 4.97
C LYS A 55 10.20 -0.88 4.41
N ARG A 56 9.96 -2.04 5.04
CA ARG A 56 10.43 -3.35 4.55
C ARG A 56 9.86 -3.64 3.16
N MET A 57 8.56 -3.47 2.97
CA MET A 57 7.93 -3.69 1.66
C MET A 57 8.44 -2.72 0.59
N HIS A 58 8.59 -1.43 0.91
CA HIS A 58 9.16 -0.46 -0.04
C HIS A 58 10.59 -0.82 -0.44
N LYS A 59 11.37 -1.41 0.48
CA LYS A 59 12.72 -1.92 0.18
C LYS A 59 12.67 -3.20 -0.66
N GLU A 60 11.78 -4.13 -0.34
CA GLU A 60 11.60 -5.40 -1.07
C GLU A 60 11.18 -5.17 -2.53
N TYR A 61 10.29 -4.20 -2.76
CA TYR A 61 9.79 -3.87 -4.10
C TYR A 61 10.49 -2.65 -4.72
N ALA A 62 11.67 -2.26 -4.20
CA ALA A 62 12.37 -1.06 -4.65
C ALA A 62 12.68 -1.11 -6.16
N ASP A 63 13.07 -2.27 -6.69
CA ASP A 63 13.35 -2.49 -8.12
C ASP A 63 12.12 -2.34 -9.02
N SER A 64 10.91 -2.48 -8.45
CA SER A 64 9.65 -2.30 -9.18
C SER A 64 9.06 -0.90 -8.99
N ARG A 65 9.70 -0.03 -8.21
CA ARG A 65 9.22 1.32 -7.91
C ARG A 65 9.46 2.24 -9.10
N LEU A 66 8.40 2.94 -9.52
CA LEU A 66 8.54 3.98 -10.54
C LEU A 66 9.30 5.17 -9.95
N LEU A 67 10.44 5.49 -10.57
CA LEU A 67 11.31 6.62 -10.22
C LEU A 67 10.49 7.90 -9.99
N GLY A 68 10.70 8.54 -8.84
CA GLY A 68 10.02 9.78 -8.46
C GLY A 68 8.58 9.62 -7.95
N THR A 69 8.07 8.39 -7.76
CA THR A 69 6.67 8.17 -7.30
C THR A 69 6.58 7.20 -6.10
N GLU A 70 5.36 7.05 -5.57
CA GLU A 70 5.00 6.03 -4.58
C GLU A 70 4.30 4.80 -5.20
N TYR A 71 4.38 4.65 -6.53
CA TYR A 71 3.74 3.57 -7.26
C TYR A 71 4.75 2.51 -7.69
N PHE A 72 4.32 1.26 -7.66
CA PHE A 72 5.10 0.09 -7.98
C PHE A 72 4.46 -0.66 -9.14
N ARG A 73 5.28 -1.07 -10.10
CA ARG A 73 4.88 -1.90 -11.24
C ARG A 73 4.95 -3.37 -10.81
N LEU A 74 4.00 -3.77 -9.96
CA LEU A 74 3.93 -5.14 -9.43
C LEU A 74 2.99 -6.00 -10.25
N SER A 75 3.46 -7.19 -10.64
CA SER A 75 2.61 -8.28 -11.09
C SER A 75 1.84 -8.80 -9.86
N CYS A 76 0.55 -8.50 -9.74
CA CYS A 76 -0.23 -8.77 -8.53
C CYS A 76 -0.41 -10.27 -8.22
N PRO A 77 -0.62 -10.65 -6.92
CA PRO A 77 -0.52 -9.82 -5.72
C PRO A 77 0.81 -10.02 -4.95
N PRO A 78 1.45 -8.93 -4.44
CA PRO A 78 2.65 -9.02 -3.61
C PRO A 78 2.36 -9.68 -2.25
N TRP A 79 3.32 -10.45 -1.74
CA TRP A 79 3.18 -11.16 -0.46
C TRP A 79 3.29 -10.18 0.72
N LEU A 80 2.24 -10.11 1.55
CA LEU A 80 2.36 -9.60 2.93
C LEU A 80 2.74 -10.79 3.81
N GLY A 81 4.04 -11.06 3.94
CA GLY A 81 4.62 -11.99 4.92
C GLY A 81 5.64 -11.25 5.78
#